data_AF-A0A1I7KYF1-F1
#
_entry.id   AF-A0A1I7KYF1-F1
#
_cell.length_a   1.000
_cell.length_b   1.000
_cell.length_c   1.000
_cell.angle_alpha   90.00
_cell.angle_beta   90.00
_cell.angle_gamma   90.00
#
_symmetry.space_group_name_H-M   'P 1'
#
loop_
_entity.id
_entity.type
_entity.pdbx_description
1 polymer ?
#
loop_
_entity_poly.entity_id
_entity_poly.type
_entity_poly.pdbx_seq_one_letter_code
_entity_poly.pdbx_strand_id
1 'polypeptide(L)' 'MDKKQKLLDLIDRAGKGSIEAAEQIAEGYFKGHFGDKPNMEKAKKWASYAAKHGSETAEKILAALD' A
#
# COMPACT_ATOMS: atom_id res chain seq x y z
N MET A 1 10.07 16.02 3.54
CA MET A 1 9.47 14.88 4.25
C MET A 1 9.99 13.61 3.62
N ASP A 2 10.81 12.87 4.36
CA ASP A 2 11.44 11.64 3.92
C ASP A 2 10.38 10.61 3.52
N LYS A 3 10.46 10.10 2.29
CA LYS A 3 9.56 9.06 1.76
C LYS A 3 9.50 7.84 2.70
N LYS A 4 10.62 7.53 3.36
CA LYS A 4 10.72 6.52 4.43
C LYS A 4 9.88 6.85 5.66
N GLN A 5 9.87 8.10 6.12
CA GLN A 5 9.08 8.51 7.27
C GLN A 5 7.58 8.37 6.98
N LYS A 6 7.14 8.78 5.78
CA LYS A 6 5.75 8.60 5.35
C LYS A 6 5.37 7.12 5.28
N LEU A 7 6.25 6.27 4.75
CA LEU A 7 6.01 4.82 4.73
C LEU A 7 5.86 4.25 6.15
N LEU A 8 6.73 4.65 7.08
CA LEU A 8 6.68 4.19 8.48
C LEU A 8 5.38 4.61 9.18
N ASP A 9 4.95 5.86 9.00
CA ASP A 9 3.66 6.36 9.52
C ASP A 9 2.48 5.53 8.99
N LEU A 10 2.47 5.27 7.68
CA LEU A 10 1.42 4.48 7.08
C LEU A 10 1.42 3.03 7.60
N ILE A 11 2.61 2.41 7.78
CA ILE A 11 2.71 1.04 8.32
C ILE A 11 2.17 0.98 9.74
N ASP A 12 2.51 1.96 10.59
CA ASP A 12 1.99 2.04 11.96
C ASP A 12 0.46 2.18 11.98
N ARG A 13 -0.08 3.06 11.14
CA ARG A 13 -1.53 3.25 11.00
C ARG A 13 -2.22 2.00 10.45
N ALA A 14 -1.64 1.34 9.45
CA ALA A 14 -2.17 0.11 8.89
C ALA A 14 -2.17 -1.03 9.92
N GLY A 15 -1.10 -1.12 10.75
CA GLY A 15 -1.01 -2.05 11.88
C GLY A 15 -2.05 -1.78 12.96
N LYS A 16 -2.49 -0.53 13.13
CA LYS A 16 -3.60 -0.13 14.01
C LYS A 16 -4.99 -0.37 13.39
N GLY A 17 -5.07 -0.94 12.20
CA GLY A 17 -6.32 -1.25 11.50
C GLY A 17 -6.78 -0.19 10.49
N SER A 18 -5.94 0.79 10.15
CA SER A 18 -6.28 1.78 9.12
C SER A 18 -6.16 1.18 7.72
N ILE A 19 -7.31 0.93 7.11
CA ILE A 19 -7.43 0.38 5.75
C ILE A 19 -6.87 1.38 4.72
N GLU A 20 -7.20 2.65 4.86
CA GLU A 20 -6.69 3.74 4.02
C GLU A 20 -5.15 3.81 4.05
N ALA A 21 -4.54 3.54 5.21
CA ALA A 21 -3.09 3.52 5.29
C ALA A 21 -2.51 2.33 4.52
N ALA A 22 -3.09 1.14 4.65
CA ALA A 22 -2.68 -0.03 3.88
C ALA A 22 -2.86 0.18 2.36
N GLU A 23 -3.95 0.83 1.94
CA GLU A 23 -4.17 1.26 0.56
C GLU A 23 -3.06 2.19 0.07
N GLN A 24 -2.74 3.24 0.83
CA GLN A 24 -1.66 4.18 0.45
C GLN A 24 -0.28 3.50 0.39
N ILE A 25 -0.02 2.52 1.24
CA ILE A 25 1.20 1.71 1.17
C ILE A 25 1.22 0.92 -0.14
N ALA A 26 0.12 0.25 -0.47
CA ALA A 26 -0.01 -0.51 -1.70
C ALA A 26 0.20 0.37 -2.93
N GLU A 27 -0.47 1.51 -2.97
CA GLU A 27 -0.36 2.46 -4.08
C GLU A 27 1.06 3.00 -4.21
N GLY A 28 1.68 3.40 -3.10
CA GLY A 28 3.03 3.94 -3.16
C GLY A 28 4.08 2.89 -3.49
N TYR A 29 3.88 1.60 -3.16
CA TYR A 29 4.74 0.53 -3.68
C TYR A 29 4.47 0.25 -5.17
N PHE A 30 3.23 0.31 -5.62
CA PHE A 30 2.84 0.13 -7.02
C PHE A 30 3.43 1.23 -7.92
N LYS A 31 3.35 2.49 -7.47
CA LYS A 31 3.88 3.67 -8.18
C LYS A 31 5.38 3.90 -7.98
N GLY A 32 6.03 3.17 -7.06
CA GLY A 32 7.45 3.41 -6.73
C GLY A 32 7.70 4.71 -5.97
N HIS A 33 6.74 5.16 -5.15
CA HIS A 33 6.82 6.39 -4.37
C HIS A 33 7.70 6.27 -3.12
N PHE A 34 7.89 5.06 -2.58
CA PHE A 34 8.65 4.81 -1.34
C PHE A 34 10.11 4.41 -1.54
N GLY A 35 10.55 4.18 -2.78
CA GLY A 35 11.93 3.84 -3.12
C GLY A 35 12.26 4.23 -4.57
N ASP A 36 13.44 3.85 -5.07
CA ASP A 36 13.83 4.13 -6.46
C ASP A 36 13.09 3.29 -7.50
N LYS A 37 12.45 2.18 -7.08
CA LYS A 37 11.70 1.28 -7.97
C LYS A 37 10.37 0.84 -7.36
N PRO A 38 9.33 0.66 -8.18
CA PRO A 38 8.09 0.04 -7.75
C PRO A 38 8.32 -1.39 -7.27
N ASN A 39 7.62 -1.79 -6.21
CA ASN A 39 7.69 -3.13 -5.65
C ASN A 39 6.31 -3.78 -5.70
N MET A 40 6.08 -4.49 -6.80
CA MET A 40 4.81 -5.16 -7.09
C MET A 40 4.46 -6.22 -6.02
N GLU A 41 5.45 -6.92 -5.47
CA GLU A 41 5.22 -7.96 -4.47
C GLU A 41 4.72 -7.38 -3.14
N LYS A 42 5.33 -6.27 -2.69
CA LYS A 42 4.85 -5.53 -1.50
C LYS A 42 3.53 -4.83 -1.77
N ALA A 43 3.34 -4.26 -2.97
CA ALA A 43 2.08 -3.65 -3.37
C ALA A 43 0.94 -4.69 -3.29
N LYS A 44 1.14 -5.90 -3.85
CA LYS A 44 0.15 -6.98 -3.83
C LYS A 44 -0.18 -7.43 -2.39
N LYS A 45 0.81 -7.51 -1.50
CA LYS A 45 0.59 -7.85 -0.08
C LYS A 45 -0.30 -6.83 0.64
N TRP A 46 0.04 -5.54 0.56
CA TRP A 46 -0.71 -4.48 1.23
C TRP A 46 -2.07 -4.25 0.57
N ALA A 47 -2.14 -4.36 -0.75
CA ALA A 47 -3.41 -4.28 -1.48
C ALA A 47 -4.32 -5.45 -1.11
N SER A 48 -3.81 -6.67 -1.00
CA SER A 48 -4.58 -7.84 -0.55
C SER A 48 -5.16 -7.65 0.85
N TYR A 49 -4.39 -7.03 1.74
CA TYR A 49 -4.90 -6.69 3.07
C TYR A 49 -6.01 -5.64 3.00
N ALA A 50 -5.77 -4.51 2.34
CA ALA A 50 -6.77 -3.44 2.24
C ALA A 50 -8.04 -3.88 1.49
N ALA A 51 -7.91 -4.66 0.42
CA ALA A 51 -9.01 -5.24 -0.35
C ALA A 51 -9.89 -6.17 0.50
N LYS A 52 -9.27 -7.06 1.30
CA LYS A 52 -10.00 -7.94 2.23
C LYS A 52 -10.81 -7.17 3.27
N HIS A 53 -10.40 -5.93 3.57
CA HIS A 53 -11.09 -5.04 4.50
C HIS A 53 -12.03 -4.05 3.79
N GLY A 54 -12.23 -4.16 2.47
CA GLY A 54 -13.21 -3.38 1.70
C GLY A 54 -12.66 -2.14 0.98
N SER A 55 -11.34 -2.03 0.78
CA SER A 55 -10.78 -0.96 -0.08
C SER A 55 -10.90 -1.33 -1.56
N GLU A 56 -11.79 -0.64 -2.25
CA GLU A 56 -11.94 -0.75 -3.72
C GLU A 56 -10.67 -0.32 -4.47
N THR A 57 -9.94 0.66 -3.96
CA THR A 57 -8.68 1.12 -4.57
C THR A 57 -7.64 0.00 -4.52
N ALA A 58 -7.56 -0.70 -3.39
CA ALA A 58 -6.65 -1.83 -3.23
C ALA A 58 -7.05 -3.00 -4.15
N GLU A 59 -8.35 -3.28 -4.31
CA GLU A 59 -8.82 -4.26 -5.29
C GLU A 59 -8.42 -3.89 -6.73
N LYS A 60 -8.54 -2.61 -7.11
CA LYS A 60 -8.08 -2.13 -8.43
C LYS A 60 -6.58 -2.32 -8.61
N ILE A 61 -5.79 -2.05 -7.57
CA ILE A 61 -4.34 -2.27 -7.60
C ILE A 61 -4.02 -3.77 -7.76
N LEU A 62 -4.74 -4.65 -7.06
CA LEU A 62 -4.58 -6.11 -7.23
C LEU A 62 -4.92 -6.56 -8.64
N ALA A 63 -6.02 -6.06 -9.21
CA ALA A 63 -6.42 -6.39 -10.57
C ALA A 63 -5.42 -5.87 -11.61
N ALA A 64 -4.74 -4.76 -11.34
CA ALA A 64 -3.66 -4.23 -12.20
C ALA A 64 -2.30 -4.95 -12.01
N LEU A 65 -2.17 -5.75 -10.96
CA LEU A 65 -0.98 -6.53 -10.60
C LEU A 65 -1.06 -8.00 -11.04
N ASP A 66 -2.17 -8.42 -11.62
CA ASP A 66 -2.43 -9.79 -12.10
C ASP A 66 -2.06 -9.97 -13.57
#